data_AF-A0A971HQZ9-F1
#
_entry.id   AF-A0A971HQZ9-F1
#
_cell.length_a   1.000
_cell.length_b   1.000
_cell.length_c   1.000
_cell.angle_alpha   90.00
_cell.angle_beta   90.00
_cell.angle_gamma   90.00
#
_symmetry.space_group_name_H-M   'P 1'
#
loop_
_entity.id
_entity.type
_entity.pdbx_description
1 polymer ?
#
loop_
_entity_poly.entity_id
_entity_poly.type
_entity_poly.pdbx_seq_one_letter_code
_entity_poly.pdbx_strand_id
1 'polypeptide(L)'
;YLDWLRKNRPQKDKRIFNNAKVSDHHAIIPTEKKVISTDAWTKEEKNIYDLIVKRFLAVFYPDHKYLSTVVILKAAKENFKATGKVVTEEGWKILYAKKISAAAEQGSEHDKNDASEDEDSEQALPDLKKGDERIIADAAILTKKTKPPAAYTEATLLQAMETAGKFVESEELREAMKDGGLGTPATRAEIIEKLIKVEYMARDKKKLVPTEKGIKLVQLAESEITSPELTGYWEKRLADIAKNADNDEGFMKDIATFVSGTVVKIKDSQLLRSAAQPYKGNKTRTETNNEIIPHGTAKQKMMPPVSRQILAECPA
;
A
#
# COMPACT_ATOMS: atom_id res chain seq x y z
N TYR A 1 23.93 -16.48 -5.60
CA TYR A 1 23.30 -15.90 -4.38
C TYR A 1 23.59 -16.70 -3.12
N LEU A 2 23.34 -18.02 -3.09
CA LEU A 2 23.61 -18.84 -1.89
C LEU A 2 25.10 -18.93 -1.53
N ASP A 3 25.99 -18.92 -2.52
CA ASP A 3 27.44 -19.03 -2.26
C ASP A 3 28.00 -17.81 -1.52
N TRP A 4 27.45 -16.62 -1.75
CA TRP A 4 27.82 -15.43 -1.00
C TRP A 4 27.44 -15.59 0.48
N LEU A 5 26.21 -16.05 0.78
CA LEU A 5 25.75 -16.29 2.15
C LEU A 5 26.49 -17.44 2.85
N ARG A 6 26.94 -18.46 2.10
CA ARG A 6 27.78 -19.54 2.64
C ARG A 6 29.14 -19.03 3.11
N LYS A 7 29.71 -18.07 2.38
CA LYS A 7 30.98 -17.41 2.73
C LYS A 7 30.81 -16.31 3.78
N ASN A 8 29.66 -15.64 3.78
CA ASN A 8 29.32 -14.54 4.69
C ASN A 8 28.15 -14.96 5.58
N ARG A 9 28.45 -15.77 6.60
CA ARG A 9 27.41 -16.29 7.50
C ARG A 9 26.67 -15.12 8.17
N PRO A 10 25.33 -15.07 8.09
CA PRO A 10 24.56 -14.01 8.72
C PRO A 10 24.73 -14.04 10.24
N GLN A 11 24.83 -12.86 10.85
CA GLN A 11 24.81 -12.72 12.31
C GLN A 11 23.37 -12.54 12.81
N LYS A 12 23.12 -12.94 14.05
CA LYS A 12 21.82 -12.71 14.68
C LYS A 12 21.65 -11.21 14.95
N ASP A 13 20.67 -10.61 14.32
CA ASP A 13 20.27 -9.21 14.48
C ASP A 13 18.81 -9.13 14.97
N LYS A 14 18.52 -8.22 15.91
CA LYS A 14 17.17 -7.90 16.40
C LYS A 14 16.23 -7.32 15.34
N ARG A 15 16.74 -6.93 14.18
CA ARG A 15 15.94 -6.60 12.99
C ARG A 15 15.20 -7.83 12.45
N ILE A 16 15.83 -9.00 12.53
CA ILE A 16 15.34 -10.25 11.93
C ILE A 16 14.83 -11.21 13.01
N PHE A 17 15.55 -11.31 14.12
CA PHE A 17 15.27 -12.23 15.22
C PHE A 17 14.85 -11.45 16.47
N ASN A 18 13.54 -11.27 16.65
CA ASN A 18 13.02 -10.48 17.76
C ASN A 18 11.73 -11.07 18.34
N ASN A 19 11.89 -11.89 19.39
CA ASN A 19 10.75 -12.55 20.05
C ASN A 19 9.74 -11.55 20.62
N ALA A 20 10.16 -10.34 21.00
CA ALA A 20 9.25 -9.32 21.51
C ALA A 20 8.34 -8.72 20.42
N LYS A 21 8.63 -8.99 19.14
CA LYS A 21 7.82 -8.58 17.98
C LYS A 21 7.09 -9.76 17.32
N VAL A 22 7.12 -10.94 17.93
CA VAL A 22 6.35 -12.10 17.46
C VAL A 22 5.01 -12.09 18.19
N SER A 23 3.91 -12.09 17.44
CA SER A 23 2.56 -12.26 17.96
C SER A 23 2.13 -13.73 17.81
N ASP A 24 0.94 -14.01 17.29
CA ASP A 24 0.42 -15.36 17.09
C ASP A 24 1.33 -16.22 16.20
N HIS A 25 1.95 -15.60 15.19
CA HIS A 25 2.81 -16.26 14.21
C HIS A 25 4.04 -15.42 13.85
N HIS A 26 5.10 -16.08 13.39
CA HIS A 26 6.24 -15.40 12.79
C HIS A 26 6.03 -15.17 11.29
N ALA A 27 6.92 -14.40 10.65
CA ALA A 27 6.91 -14.21 9.20
C ALA A 27 6.98 -15.53 8.42
N ILE A 28 6.36 -15.59 7.24
CA ILE A 28 6.42 -16.77 6.36
C ILE A 28 7.86 -16.96 5.87
N ILE A 29 8.43 -18.15 6.13
CA ILE A 29 9.79 -18.51 5.75
C ILE A 29 9.83 -19.89 5.05
N PRO A 30 10.85 -20.18 4.24
CA PRO A 30 11.08 -21.54 3.75
C PRO A 30 11.28 -22.50 4.93
N THR A 31 10.74 -23.71 4.82
CA THR A 31 10.92 -24.76 5.82
C THR A 31 12.24 -25.50 5.63
N GLU A 32 12.65 -26.29 6.63
CA GLU A 32 13.86 -27.12 6.57
C GLU A 32 13.71 -28.32 5.62
N LYS A 33 12.49 -28.61 5.14
CA LYS A 33 12.23 -29.72 4.23
C LYS A 33 12.84 -29.40 2.87
N LYS A 34 13.88 -30.15 2.49
CA LYS A 34 14.52 -30.01 1.19
C LYS A 34 13.51 -30.25 0.07
N VAL A 35 13.35 -29.26 -0.81
CA VAL A 35 12.60 -29.39 -2.06
C VAL A 35 13.46 -30.18 -3.05
N ILE A 36 13.06 -31.41 -3.36
CA ILE A 36 13.81 -32.33 -4.23
C ILE A 36 13.59 -32.00 -5.70
N SER A 37 12.33 -31.72 -6.08
CA SER A 37 11.96 -31.27 -7.42
C SER A 37 10.77 -30.32 -7.31
N THR A 38 10.68 -29.39 -8.26
CA THR A 38 9.53 -28.50 -8.45
C THR A 38 8.78 -28.82 -9.75
N ASP A 39 9.11 -29.92 -10.44
CA ASP A 39 8.59 -30.19 -11.79
C ASP A 39 7.08 -30.32 -11.82
N ALA A 40 6.49 -30.91 -10.78
CA ALA A 40 5.05 -31.06 -10.61
C ALA A 40 4.34 -29.77 -10.15
N TRP A 41 5.07 -28.72 -9.79
CA TRP A 41 4.46 -27.47 -9.33
C TRP A 41 3.95 -26.66 -10.51
N THR A 42 2.78 -26.07 -10.30
CA THR A 42 2.24 -25.02 -11.15
C THR A 42 3.19 -23.82 -11.22
N LYS A 43 2.99 -22.96 -12.22
CA LYS A 43 3.78 -21.74 -12.37
C LYS A 43 3.59 -20.82 -11.17
N GLU A 44 2.36 -20.75 -10.65
CA GLU A 44 1.97 -19.92 -9.53
C GLU A 44 2.66 -20.38 -8.24
N GLU A 45 2.67 -21.68 -7.95
CA GLU A 45 3.39 -22.24 -6.81
C GLU A 45 4.90 -21.96 -6.88
N LYS A 46 5.51 -22.13 -8.05
CA LYS A 46 6.93 -21.80 -8.27
C LYS A 46 7.20 -20.32 -8.01
N ASN A 47 6.35 -19.43 -8.51
CA ASN A 47 6.52 -17.99 -8.35
C ASN A 47 6.36 -17.55 -6.89
N ILE A 48 5.35 -18.08 -6.16
CA ILE A 48 5.15 -17.77 -4.75
C ILE A 48 6.32 -18.29 -3.92
N TYR A 49 6.77 -19.53 -4.18
CA TYR A 49 7.92 -20.08 -3.48
C TYR A 49 9.20 -19.28 -3.74
N ASP A 50 9.50 -18.94 -4.99
CA ASP A 50 10.66 -18.11 -5.35
C ASP A 50 10.59 -16.73 -4.68
N LEU A 51 9.41 -16.10 -4.59
CA LEU A 51 9.21 -14.85 -3.88
C LEU A 51 9.55 -14.99 -2.39
N ILE A 52 9.02 -16.03 -1.72
CA ILE A 52 9.28 -16.30 -0.30
C ILE A 52 10.78 -16.55 -0.06
N VAL A 53 11.42 -17.39 -0.88
CA VAL A 53 12.85 -17.70 -0.74
C VAL A 53 13.69 -16.45 -0.98
N LYS A 54 13.46 -15.69 -2.06
CA LYS A 54 14.23 -14.47 -2.33
C LYS A 54 14.08 -13.45 -1.21
N ARG A 55 12.86 -13.26 -0.69
CA ARG A 55 12.62 -12.35 0.44
C ARG A 55 13.34 -12.82 1.71
N PHE A 56 13.29 -14.11 2.02
CA PHE A 56 14.00 -14.69 3.14
C PHE A 56 15.53 -14.55 3.01
N LEU A 57 16.09 -14.73 1.82
CA LEU A 57 17.53 -14.53 1.60
C LEU A 57 17.90 -13.04 1.67
N ALA A 58 17.06 -12.14 1.17
CA ALA A 58 17.31 -10.70 1.10
C ALA A 58 17.55 -10.06 2.47
N VAL A 59 16.85 -10.51 3.51
CA VAL A 59 17.02 -9.93 4.86
C VAL A 59 18.41 -10.17 5.46
N PHE A 60 19.15 -11.16 4.93
CA PHE A 60 20.51 -11.49 5.35
C PHE A 60 21.60 -10.88 4.46
N TYR A 61 21.23 -10.20 3.37
CA TYR A 61 22.18 -9.44 2.57
C TYR A 61 22.46 -8.08 3.21
N PRO A 62 23.61 -7.46 2.90
CA PRO A 62 23.90 -6.09 3.28
C PRO A 62 22.86 -5.12 2.72
N ASP A 63 22.76 -3.95 3.34
CA ASP A 63 21.90 -2.88 2.85
C ASP A 63 22.35 -2.41 1.46
N HIS A 64 21.39 -2.02 0.62
CA HIS A 64 21.66 -1.33 -0.64
C HIS A 64 22.12 0.09 -0.34
N LYS A 65 23.33 0.45 -0.75
CA LYS A 65 23.91 1.78 -0.51
C LYS A 65 24.06 2.55 -1.80
N TYR A 66 23.76 3.84 -1.73
CA TYR A 66 23.91 4.78 -2.83
C TYR A 66 24.28 6.15 -2.28
N LEU A 67 24.98 6.93 -3.09
CA LEU A 67 25.18 8.36 -2.88
C LEU A 67 24.02 9.12 -3.53
N SER A 68 23.42 10.03 -2.78
CA SER A 68 22.39 10.94 -3.28
C SER A 68 22.96 12.35 -3.34
N THR A 69 23.03 12.91 -4.53
CA THR A 69 23.49 14.27 -4.78
C THR A 69 22.28 15.15 -5.02
N VAL A 70 22.13 16.22 -4.23
CA VAL A 70 21.09 17.23 -4.44
C VAL A 70 21.78 18.54 -4.78
N VAL A 71 21.47 19.10 -5.94
CA VAL A 71 22.02 20.38 -6.40
C VAL A 71 20.91 21.39 -6.48
N ILE A 72 21.16 22.58 -5.92
CA ILE A 72 20.29 23.74 -6.03
C ILE A 72 20.96 24.76 -6.95
N LEU A 73 20.38 24.97 -8.12
CA LEU A 73 20.84 25.91 -9.13
C LEU A 73 20.00 27.19 -9.03
N LYS A 74 20.66 28.35 -9.04
CA LYS A 74 19.98 29.64 -9.05
C LYS A 74 20.01 30.22 -10.46
N ALA A 75 18.85 30.54 -11.01
CA ALA A 75 18.71 31.26 -12.27
C ALA A 75 17.83 32.50 -12.04
N ALA A 76 18.40 33.69 -12.25
CA ALA A 76 17.78 34.96 -11.89
C ALA A 76 17.31 34.99 -10.42
N LYS A 77 15.99 34.97 -10.18
CA LYS A 77 15.37 35.01 -8.84
C LYS A 77 14.87 33.64 -8.37
N GLU A 78 14.92 32.63 -9.22
CA GLU A 78 14.33 31.31 -8.97
C GLU A 78 15.40 30.26 -8.64
N ASN A 79 15.00 29.27 -7.85
CA ASN A 79 15.84 28.11 -7.52
C ASN A 79 15.30 26.86 -8.21
N PHE A 80 16.19 26.10 -8.81
CA PHE A 80 15.91 24.83 -9.46
C PHE A 80 16.63 23.72 -8.71
N LYS A 81 15.95 22.60 -8.48
CA LYS A 81 16.50 21.44 -7.78
C LYS A 81 16.72 20.29 -8.75
N ALA A 82 17.90 19.71 -8.72
CA ALA A 82 18.20 18.43 -9.35
C ALA A 82 18.64 17.41 -8.28
N THR A 83 18.20 16.17 -8.40
CA THR A 83 18.64 15.06 -7.54
C THR A 83 19.25 13.99 -8.44
N GLY A 84 20.40 13.45 -8.05
CA GLY A 84 21.02 12.30 -8.70
C GLY A 84 21.37 11.21 -7.71
N LYS A 85 21.39 9.96 -8.18
CA LYS A 85 21.78 8.80 -7.37
C LYS A 85 22.87 8.00 -8.06
N VAL A 86 23.86 7.58 -7.28
CA VAL A 86 24.91 6.65 -7.73
C VAL A 86 24.97 5.49 -6.76
N VAL A 87 24.63 4.29 -7.22
CA VAL A 87 24.71 3.07 -6.41
C VAL A 87 26.18 2.77 -6.09
N THR A 88 26.49 2.61 -4.80
CA THR A 88 27.84 2.25 -4.33
C THR A 88 27.91 0.78 -3.93
N GLU A 89 26.84 0.22 -3.37
CA GLU A 89 26.73 -1.19 -3.04
C GLU A 89 25.32 -1.70 -3.38
N GLU A 90 25.20 -2.73 -4.21
CA GLU A 90 23.89 -3.30 -4.58
C GLU A 90 23.16 -3.91 -3.38
N GLY A 91 23.89 -4.51 -2.45
CA GLY A 91 23.32 -5.16 -1.27
C GLY A 91 22.27 -6.20 -1.63
N TRP A 92 21.15 -6.21 -0.89
CA TRP A 92 20.04 -7.14 -1.09
C TRP A 92 19.35 -7.03 -2.47
N LYS A 93 19.48 -5.90 -3.18
CA LYS A 93 18.83 -5.72 -4.50
C LYS A 93 19.34 -6.70 -5.56
N ILE A 94 20.54 -7.26 -5.39
CA ILE A 94 21.11 -8.25 -6.31
C ILE A 94 20.22 -9.50 -6.49
N LEU A 95 19.37 -9.81 -5.52
CA LEU A 95 18.43 -10.95 -5.59
C LEU A 95 17.20 -10.67 -6.48
N TYR A 96 16.90 -9.39 -6.70
CA TYR A 96 15.75 -8.91 -7.45
C TYR A 96 16.12 -8.34 -8.81
N ALA A 97 17.42 -8.08 -9.05
CA ALA A 97 17.93 -7.77 -10.37
C ALA A 97 17.48 -8.88 -11.33
N LYS A 98 16.57 -8.55 -12.24
CA LYS A 98 16.29 -9.40 -13.40
C LYS A 98 17.67 -9.69 -14.00
N LYS A 99 18.00 -10.95 -14.28
CA LYS A 99 19.09 -11.25 -15.21
C LYS A 99 18.77 -10.42 -16.46
N ILE A 100 19.49 -9.32 -16.65
CA ILE A 100 19.59 -8.64 -17.94
C ILE A 100 20.44 -9.59 -18.78
N SER A 101 19.86 -10.72 -19.14
CA SER A 101 20.41 -11.61 -20.15
C SER A 101 19.69 -11.23 -21.44
N ALA A 102 20.39 -10.44 -22.25
CA ALA A 102 20.26 -10.36 -23.71
C ALA A 102 18.85 -10.15 -24.30
N ALA A 103 18.08 -9.20 -23.78
CA ALA A 103 16.91 -8.65 -24.49
C ALA A 103 16.72 -7.14 -24.20
N ALA A 104 17.82 -6.42 -24.01
CA ALA A 104 17.84 -4.96 -23.91
C ALA A 104 17.93 -4.27 -25.29
N GLU A 105 17.64 -5.00 -26.37
CA GLU A 105 17.36 -4.45 -27.69
C GLU A 105 15.97 -4.90 -28.12
N GLN A 106 14.96 -4.30 -27.49
CA GLN A 106 13.74 -3.83 -28.15
C GLN A 106 12.82 -3.27 -27.06
N GLY A 107 12.53 -1.97 -27.20
CA GLY A 107 11.67 -1.25 -26.28
C GLY A 107 10.34 -1.96 -26.09
N SER A 108 10.02 -2.26 -24.84
CA SER A 108 8.65 -2.49 -24.41
C SER A 108 8.31 -1.42 -23.38
N GLU A 109 7.67 -0.37 -23.89
CA GLU A 109 6.85 0.53 -23.09
C GLU A 109 5.67 -0.27 -22.54
N HIS A 110 5.81 -0.93 -21.38
CA HIS A 110 4.63 -1.32 -20.62
C HIS A 110 4.92 -1.39 -19.12
N ASP A 111 4.02 -0.75 -18.37
CA ASP A 111 3.97 -0.61 -16.91
C ASP A 111 4.94 0.41 -16.27
N LYS A 112 4.82 1.68 -16.70
CA LYS A 112 5.21 2.88 -15.91
C LYS A 112 3.98 3.65 -15.42
N ASN A 113 2.98 2.98 -14.84
CA ASN A 113 1.76 3.64 -14.37
C ASN A 113 1.50 3.52 -12.86
N ASP A 114 2.52 3.19 -12.07
CA ASP A 114 2.44 3.31 -10.61
C ASP A 114 3.74 3.85 -10.00
N ALA A 115 4.39 4.76 -10.73
CA ALA A 115 5.46 5.57 -10.16
C ALA A 115 4.81 6.65 -9.29
N SER A 116 4.81 6.45 -7.98
CA SER A 116 4.85 7.58 -7.06
C SER A 116 5.95 8.54 -7.54
N GLU A 117 5.69 9.85 -7.55
CA GLU A 117 6.64 10.88 -8.01
C GLU A 117 7.98 10.91 -7.23
N ASP A 118 8.17 9.98 -6.27
CA ASP A 118 9.37 9.76 -5.47
C ASP A 118 10.21 8.52 -5.90
N GLU A 119 9.92 7.86 -7.03
CA GLU A 119 10.94 7.03 -7.69
C GLU A 119 11.96 7.97 -8.37
N ASP A 120 12.82 8.56 -7.53
CA ASP A 120 14.04 9.27 -7.87
C ASP A 120 14.68 8.57 -9.07
N SER A 121 14.75 9.28 -10.20
CA SER A 121 15.47 8.85 -11.37
C SER A 121 16.85 8.31 -10.95
N GLU A 122 17.19 7.10 -11.38
CA GLU A 122 18.56 6.55 -11.33
C GLU A 122 19.51 7.32 -12.27
N GLN A 123 19.29 8.62 -12.43
CA GLN A 123 20.13 9.51 -13.18
C GLN A 123 21.31 9.87 -12.31
N ALA A 124 22.51 9.50 -12.76
CA ALA A 124 23.73 10.06 -12.22
C ALA A 124 23.80 11.54 -12.63
N LEU A 125 24.10 12.41 -11.66
CA LEU A 125 24.46 13.79 -11.98
C LEU A 125 25.95 13.84 -12.36
N PRO A 126 26.35 14.78 -13.22
CA PRO A 126 27.76 15.06 -13.45
C PRO A 126 28.42 15.52 -12.14
N ASP A 127 29.75 15.47 -12.10
CA ASP A 127 30.50 16.09 -11.01
C ASP A 127 30.28 17.61 -11.03
N LEU A 128 29.86 18.16 -9.90
CA LEU A 128 29.44 19.56 -9.74
C LEU A 128 30.07 20.14 -8.48
N LYS A 129 30.48 21.41 -8.55
CA LYS A 129 31.03 22.16 -7.41
C LYS A 129 30.28 23.47 -7.19
N LYS A 130 30.36 23.98 -5.97
CA LYS A 130 29.67 25.17 -5.52
C LYS A 130 30.32 26.36 -6.18
N GLY A 131 29.48 27.18 -6.82
CA GLY A 131 29.96 28.27 -7.66
C GLY A 131 30.23 27.87 -9.11
N ASP A 132 30.01 26.61 -9.50
CA ASP A 132 30.00 26.25 -10.91
C ASP A 132 28.89 27.02 -11.64
N GLU A 133 29.29 27.69 -12.72
CA GLU A 133 28.36 28.30 -13.65
C GLU A 133 28.03 27.31 -14.78
N ARG A 134 26.76 27.33 -15.21
CA ARG A 134 26.25 26.49 -16.29
C ARG A 134 25.35 27.33 -17.20
N ILE A 135 25.36 26.99 -18.48
CA ILE A 135 24.55 27.67 -19.49
C ILE A 135 23.16 27.01 -19.49
N ILE A 136 22.12 27.84 -19.39
CA ILE A 136 20.73 27.39 -19.59
C ILE A 136 20.53 27.19 -21.09
N ALA A 137 20.41 25.94 -21.52
CA ALA A 137 20.20 25.60 -22.93
C ALA A 137 18.75 25.84 -23.37
N ASP A 138 17.79 25.54 -22.49
CA ASP A 138 16.36 25.70 -22.75
C ASP A 138 15.61 25.97 -21.43
N ALA A 139 14.46 26.63 -21.53
CA ALA A 139 13.54 26.86 -20.42
C ALA A 139 12.10 26.87 -20.92
N ALA A 140 11.26 26.02 -20.33
CA ALA A 140 9.86 25.87 -20.72
C ALA A 140 8.92 26.02 -19.52
N ILE A 141 7.79 26.70 -19.75
CA ILE A 141 6.68 26.73 -18.80
C ILE A 141 5.76 25.54 -19.12
N LEU A 142 5.69 24.59 -18.20
CA LEU A 142 4.83 23.41 -18.35
C LEU A 142 3.45 23.66 -17.75
N THR A 143 2.44 23.78 -18.59
CA THR A 143 1.05 23.76 -18.13
C THR A 143 0.59 22.33 -17.91
N LYS A 144 0.39 21.94 -16.65
CA LYS A 144 -0.10 20.61 -16.25
C LYS A 144 -1.49 20.70 -15.64
N LYS A 145 -2.24 19.60 -15.67
CA LYS A 145 -3.51 19.43 -14.94
C LYS A 145 -3.36 18.34 -13.91
N THR A 146 -4.00 18.50 -12.76
CA THR A 146 -4.12 17.44 -11.77
C THR A 146 -4.91 16.27 -12.35
N LYS A 147 -4.57 15.06 -11.93
CA LYS A 147 -5.31 13.85 -12.29
C LYS A 147 -6.20 13.45 -11.12
N PRO A 148 -7.41 12.92 -11.35
CA PRO A 148 -8.18 12.33 -10.27
C PRO A 148 -7.43 11.14 -9.67
N PRO A 149 -7.71 10.77 -8.40
CA PRO A 149 -7.14 9.58 -7.79
C PRO A 149 -7.37 8.33 -8.65
N ALA A 150 -6.38 7.44 -8.68
CA ALA A 150 -6.53 6.16 -9.34
C ALA A 150 -7.55 5.30 -8.58
N ALA A 151 -8.35 4.53 -9.32
CA ALA A 151 -9.18 3.49 -8.72
C ALA A 151 -8.30 2.45 -8.02
N TYR A 152 -8.80 1.88 -6.94
CA TYR A 152 -8.09 0.82 -6.23
C TYR A 152 -7.84 -0.39 -7.14
N THR A 153 -6.63 -0.95 -7.07
CA THR A 153 -6.34 -2.35 -7.40
C THR A 153 -6.50 -3.22 -6.15
N GLU A 154 -6.50 -4.54 -6.30
CA GLU A 154 -6.50 -5.47 -5.14
C GLU A 154 -5.36 -5.18 -4.16
N ALA A 155 -4.14 -4.95 -4.67
CA ALA A 155 -2.98 -4.64 -3.83
C ALA A 155 -3.19 -3.33 -3.04
N THR A 156 -3.62 -2.27 -3.72
CA THR A 156 -3.85 -0.97 -3.06
C THR A 156 -5.06 -1.00 -2.11
N LEU A 157 -6.08 -1.83 -2.39
CA LEU A 157 -7.22 -2.00 -1.49
C LEU A 157 -6.83 -2.81 -0.25
N LEU A 158 -6.05 -3.89 -0.39
CA LEU A 158 -5.50 -4.64 0.73
C LEU A 158 -4.65 -3.74 1.64
N GLN A 159 -3.82 -2.87 1.04
CA GLN A 159 -3.04 -1.88 1.79
C GLN A 159 -3.92 -0.83 2.47
N ALA A 160 -4.99 -0.39 1.82
CA ALA A 160 -5.96 0.53 2.42
C ALA A 160 -6.69 -0.11 3.60
N MET A 161 -7.06 -1.39 3.51
CA MET A 161 -7.64 -2.16 4.61
C MET A 161 -6.63 -2.32 5.76
N GLU A 162 -5.38 -2.65 5.47
CA GLU A 162 -4.32 -2.75 6.49
C GLU A 162 -4.08 -1.43 7.22
N THR A 163 -4.14 -0.32 6.50
CA THR A 163 -3.85 1.01 7.03
C THR A 163 -5.10 1.86 7.23
N ALA A 164 -6.26 1.22 7.42
CA ALA A 164 -7.56 1.89 7.50
C ALA A 164 -7.65 2.92 8.64
N GLY A 165 -6.87 2.74 9.71
CA GLY A 165 -6.74 3.73 10.78
C GLY A 165 -6.28 5.11 10.32
N LYS A 166 -5.66 5.25 9.13
CA LYS A 166 -5.32 6.57 8.55
C LYS A 166 -6.54 7.42 8.19
N PHE A 167 -7.71 6.79 8.05
CA PHE A 167 -8.97 7.46 7.76
C PHE A 167 -9.79 7.74 9.03
N VAL A 168 -9.25 7.41 10.21
CA VAL A 168 -9.88 7.65 11.52
C VAL A 168 -9.31 8.92 12.11
N GLU A 169 -10.17 9.85 12.52
CA GLU A 169 -9.72 11.15 13.06
C GLU A 169 -9.22 11.04 14.50
N SER A 170 -9.85 10.17 15.30
CA SER A 170 -9.47 9.94 16.70
C SER A 170 -8.13 9.19 16.80
N GLU A 171 -7.15 9.83 17.44
CA GLU A 171 -5.83 9.23 17.68
C GLU A 171 -5.92 7.93 18.49
N GLU A 172 -6.84 7.86 19.46
CA GLU A 172 -7.04 6.68 20.29
C GLU A 172 -7.58 5.50 19.47
N LEU A 173 -8.60 5.74 18.64
CA LEU A 173 -9.17 4.70 17.77
C LEU A 173 -8.19 4.28 16.67
N ARG A 174 -7.40 5.23 16.15
CA ARG A 174 -6.34 4.96 15.19
C ARG A 174 -5.28 4.03 15.76
N GLU A 175 -4.88 4.23 17.02
CA GLU A 175 -3.90 3.35 17.68
C GLU A 175 -4.49 1.95 17.92
N ALA A 176 -5.78 1.84 18.26
CA ALA A 176 -6.47 0.55 18.39
C ALA A 176 -6.48 -0.25 17.07
N MET A 177 -6.47 0.43 15.91
CA MET A 177 -6.45 -0.21 14.59
C MET A 177 -5.05 -0.47 14.04
N LYS A 178 -3.97 -0.14 14.76
CA LYS A 178 -2.60 -0.13 14.22
C LYS A 178 -2.08 -1.50 13.79
N ASP A 179 -2.42 -2.54 14.55
CA ASP A 179 -1.89 -3.89 14.31
C ASP A 179 -2.79 -4.72 13.38
N GLY A 180 -4.06 -4.32 13.24
CA GLY A 180 -5.10 -5.10 12.55
C GLY A 180 -5.78 -4.41 11.37
N GLY A 181 -5.81 -3.08 11.29
CA GLY A 181 -6.59 -2.36 10.29
C GLY A 181 -8.05 -2.81 10.24
N LEU A 182 -8.63 -2.88 9.04
CA LEU A 182 -9.91 -3.54 8.78
C LEU A 182 -9.69 -5.02 8.41
N GLY A 183 -10.10 -5.91 9.31
CA GLY A 183 -9.98 -7.36 9.15
C GLY A 183 -8.54 -7.86 9.24
N THR A 184 -8.37 -9.14 9.53
CA THR A 184 -7.05 -9.77 9.69
C THR A 184 -6.38 -10.10 8.35
N PRO A 185 -5.04 -10.21 8.27
CA PRO A 185 -4.34 -10.58 7.04
C PRO A 185 -4.91 -11.83 6.34
N ALA A 186 -5.45 -12.79 7.09
CA ALA A 186 -6.04 -14.01 6.57
C ALA A 186 -7.42 -13.83 5.90
N THR A 187 -8.17 -12.79 6.26
CA THR A 187 -9.58 -12.63 5.85
C THR A 187 -9.79 -11.56 4.79
N ARG A 188 -8.87 -10.60 4.63
CA ARG A 188 -9.05 -9.46 3.70
C ARG A 188 -9.27 -9.87 2.25
N ALA A 189 -8.48 -10.82 1.76
CA ALA A 189 -8.61 -11.31 0.38
C ALA A 189 -9.98 -11.97 0.16
N GLU A 190 -10.44 -12.77 1.12
CA GLU A 190 -11.77 -13.41 1.05
C GLU A 190 -12.91 -12.38 1.04
N ILE A 191 -12.79 -11.30 1.83
CA ILE A 191 -13.79 -10.21 1.83
C ILE A 191 -13.85 -9.54 0.45
N ILE A 192 -12.71 -9.26 -0.19
CA ILE A 192 -12.68 -8.69 -1.54
C ILE A 192 -13.38 -9.63 -2.53
N GLU A 193 -13.06 -10.93 -2.51
CA GLU A 193 -13.74 -11.92 -3.36
C GLU A 193 -15.25 -12.00 -3.09
N LYS A 194 -15.66 -11.90 -1.81
CA LYS A 194 -17.07 -11.88 -1.44
C LYS A 194 -17.78 -10.68 -2.04
N LEU A 195 -17.19 -9.48 -1.95
CA LEU A 195 -17.76 -8.24 -2.52
C LEU A 195 -17.92 -8.33 -4.04
N ILE A 196 -16.99 -9.00 -4.73
CA ILE A 196 -17.08 -9.29 -6.16
C ILE A 196 -18.17 -10.32 -6.45
N LYS A 197 -18.20 -11.42 -5.70
CA LYS A 197 -19.17 -12.51 -5.85
C LYS A 197 -20.62 -12.04 -5.66
N VAL A 198 -20.86 -11.11 -4.74
CA VAL A 198 -22.19 -10.50 -4.53
C VAL A 198 -22.45 -9.28 -5.42
N GLU A 199 -21.55 -8.99 -6.36
CA GLU A 199 -21.68 -7.96 -7.39
C GLU A 199 -21.74 -6.52 -6.84
N TYR A 200 -21.09 -6.22 -5.70
CA TYR A 200 -20.94 -4.84 -5.22
C TYR A 200 -19.76 -4.12 -5.86
N MET A 201 -18.76 -4.87 -6.32
CA MET A 201 -17.65 -4.37 -7.12
C MET A 201 -17.31 -5.36 -8.23
N ALA A 202 -16.60 -4.91 -9.25
CA ALA A 202 -16.15 -5.71 -10.36
C ALA A 202 -14.67 -5.45 -10.68
N ARG A 203 -14.02 -6.44 -11.29
CA ARG A 203 -12.67 -6.30 -11.85
C ARG A 203 -12.77 -5.70 -13.24
N ASP A 204 -12.26 -4.48 -13.41
CA ASP A 204 -11.96 -3.90 -14.72
C ASP A 204 -10.44 -3.93 -14.92
N LYS A 205 -9.98 -4.98 -15.61
CA LYS A 205 -8.56 -5.32 -15.73
C LYS A 205 -7.94 -5.47 -14.33
N LYS A 206 -6.99 -4.59 -13.97
CA LYS A 206 -6.34 -4.56 -12.65
C LYS A 206 -7.10 -3.72 -11.61
N LYS A 207 -8.13 -2.98 -12.01
CA LYS A 207 -8.87 -2.05 -11.15
C LYS A 207 -10.09 -2.73 -10.56
N LEU A 208 -10.43 -2.35 -9.34
CA LEU A 208 -11.69 -2.66 -8.68
C LEU A 208 -12.58 -1.43 -8.81
N VAL A 209 -13.73 -1.62 -9.45
CA VAL A 209 -14.72 -0.55 -9.67
C VAL A 209 -16.03 -0.92 -8.97
N PRO A 210 -16.65 0.00 -8.22
CA PRO A 210 -17.94 -0.26 -7.60
C PRO A 210 -19.02 -0.39 -8.69
N THR A 211 -19.92 -1.35 -8.52
CA THR A 211 -21.09 -1.48 -9.41
C THR A 211 -22.18 -0.50 -8.97
N GLU A 212 -23.19 -0.27 -9.81
CA GLU A 212 -24.38 0.49 -9.40
C GLU A 212 -25.03 -0.08 -8.13
N LYS A 213 -25.05 -1.41 -8.00
CA LYS A 213 -25.57 -2.11 -6.82
C LYS A 213 -24.75 -1.78 -5.57
N GLY A 214 -23.43 -1.79 -5.68
CA GLY A 214 -22.53 -1.42 -4.57
C GLY A 214 -22.66 0.05 -4.18
N ILE A 215 -22.73 0.97 -5.15
CA ILE A 215 -22.91 2.41 -4.90
C ILE A 215 -24.24 2.65 -4.16
N LYS A 216 -25.34 2.09 -4.66
CA LYS A 216 -26.66 2.23 -4.03
C LYS A 216 -26.69 1.65 -2.61
N LEU A 217 -26.02 0.53 -2.37
CA LEU A 217 -25.91 -0.04 -1.04
C LEU A 217 -25.21 0.92 -0.07
N VAL A 218 -24.06 1.46 -0.47
CA VAL A 218 -23.28 2.39 0.37
C VAL A 218 -24.07 3.68 0.62
N GLN A 219 -24.79 4.20 -0.38
CA GLN A 219 -25.66 5.37 -0.24
C GLN A 219 -26.85 5.14 0.72
N LEU A 220 -27.33 3.90 0.79
CA LEU A 220 -28.43 3.53 1.70
C LEU A 220 -27.94 3.23 3.12
N ALA A 221 -26.71 2.74 3.26
CA ALA A 221 -26.13 2.42 4.54
C ALA A 221 -25.90 3.68 5.38
N GLU A 222 -26.03 3.56 6.70
CA GLU A 222 -25.71 4.66 7.61
C GLU A 222 -24.21 4.98 7.57
N SER A 223 -23.87 6.26 7.72
CA SER A 223 -22.48 6.75 7.72
C SER A 223 -21.61 6.03 8.76
N GLU A 224 -22.20 5.65 9.89
CA GLU A 224 -21.52 4.95 10.98
C GLU A 224 -21.06 3.53 10.58
N ILE A 225 -21.82 2.83 9.72
CA ILE A 225 -21.49 1.46 9.27
C ILE A 225 -20.49 1.47 8.10
N THR A 226 -20.45 2.56 7.34
CA THR A 226 -19.51 2.72 6.21
C THR A 226 -18.17 3.30 6.63
N SER A 227 -18.06 3.76 7.88
CA SER A 227 -16.84 4.33 8.45
C SER A 227 -15.96 3.26 9.10
N PRO A 228 -14.63 3.27 8.89
CA PRO A 228 -13.69 2.41 9.61
C PRO A 228 -13.64 2.71 11.12
N GLU A 229 -14.13 3.87 11.55
CA GLU A 229 -14.13 4.29 12.96
C GLU A 229 -14.93 3.34 13.86
N LEU A 230 -16.05 2.80 13.35
CA LEU A 230 -16.86 1.85 14.10
C LEU A 230 -16.07 0.57 14.41
N THR A 231 -15.30 0.06 13.45
CA THR A 231 -14.39 -1.06 13.70
C THR A 231 -13.31 -0.69 14.70
N GLY A 232 -12.69 0.49 14.58
CA GLY A 232 -11.70 0.96 15.55
C GLY A 232 -12.26 1.04 16.98
N TYR A 233 -13.51 1.48 17.13
CA TYR A 233 -14.21 1.50 18.41
C TYR A 233 -14.42 0.09 18.98
N TRP A 234 -14.86 -0.86 18.16
CA TRP A 234 -15.03 -2.25 18.62
C TRP A 234 -13.70 -2.91 18.99
N GLU A 235 -12.65 -2.73 18.19
CA GLU A 235 -11.31 -3.28 18.49
C GLU A 235 -10.75 -2.70 19.80
N LYS A 236 -10.95 -1.40 20.05
CA LYS A 236 -10.59 -0.79 21.33
C LYS A 236 -11.32 -1.48 22.49
N ARG A 237 -12.63 -1.65 22.40
CA ARG A 237 -13.42 -2.29 23.46
C ARG A 237 -13.02 -3.75 23.68
N LEU A 238 -12.77 -4.50 22.62
CA LEU A 238 -12.26 -5.87 22.72
C LEU A 238 -10.89 -5.91 23.42
N ALA A 239 -10.01 -4.95 23.14
CA ALA A 239 -8.72 -4.82 23.82
C ALA A 239 -8.88 -4.44 25.31
N ASP A 240 -9.85 -3.59 25.64
CA ASP A 240 -10.16 -3.21 27.02
C ASP A 240 -10.76 -4.40 27.80
N ILE A 241 -11.63 -5.19 27.19
CA ILE A 241 -12.14 -6.46 27.75
C ILE A 241 -10.98 -7.43 28.02
N ALA A 242 -10.06 -7.61 27.07
CA ALA A 242 -8.90 -8.49 27.24
C ALA A 242 -7.98 -8.05 28.41
N LYS A 243 -8.01 -6.76 28.77
CA LYS A 243 -7.29 -6.17 29.92
C LYS A 243 -8.12 -6.11 31.20
N ASN A 244 -9.35 -6.64 31.20
CA ASN A 244 -10.34 -6.52 32.29
C ASN A 244 -10.73 -5.08 32.63
N ALA A 245 -10.68 -4.15 31.66
CA ALA A 245 -11.07 -2.75 31.80
C ALA A 245 -12.48 -2.44 31.26
N ASP A 246 -13.09 -3.37 30.50
CA ASP A 246 -14.50 -3.37 30.08
C ASP A 246 -15.06 -4.79 30.24
N ASN A 247 -16.38 -4.98 30.10
CA ASN A 247 -17.05 -6.26 30.26
C ASN A 247 -17.79 -6.69 28.98
N ASP A 248 -17.79 -7.99 28.73
CA ASP A 248 -18.36 -8.63 27.55
C ASP A 248 -19.90 -8.49 27.49
N GLU A 249 -20.59 -8.63 28.62
CA GLU A 249 -22.06 -8.49 28.69
C GLU A 249 -22.51 -7.09 28.24
N GLY A 250 -21.86 -6.04 28.75
CA GLY A 250 -22.12 -4.65 28.39
C GLY A 250 -21.81 -4.37 26.93
N PHE A 251 -20.67 -4.86 26.43
CA PHE A 251 -20.31 -4.74 25.02
C PHE A 251 -21.35 -5.36 24.08
N MET A 252 -21.80 -6.57 24.38
CA MET A 252 -22.82 -7.25 23.57
C MET A 252 -24.18 -6.53 23.64
N LYS A 253 -24.55 -5.97 24.80
CA LYS A 253 -25.77 -5.17 24.95
C LYS A 253 -25.72 -3.90 24.10
N ASP A 254 -24.58 -3.23 24.05
CA ASP A 254 -24.39 -2.02 23.25
C ASP A 254 -24.45 -2.35 21.75
N ILE A 255 -23.84 -3.46 21.32
CA ILE A 255 -23.98 -3.96 19.93
C ILE A 255 -25.45 -4.23 19.60
N ALA A 256 -26.18 -4.92 20.47
CA ALA A 256 -27.59 -5.24 20.23
C ALA A 256 -28.45 -3.96 20.12
N THR A 257 -28.15 -2.95 20.94
CA THR A 257 -28.81 -1.64 20.91
C THR A 257 -28.49 -0.90 19.61
N PHE A 258 -27.22 -0.87 19.21
CA PHE A 258 -26.76 -0.26 17.95
C PHE A 258 -27.44 -0.91 16.73
N VAL A 259 -27.44 -2.24 16.65
CA VAL A 259 -28.08 -3.00 15.56
C VAL A 259 -29.57 -2.72 15.52
N SER A 260 -30.25 -2.74 16.67
CA SER A 260 -31.69 -2.48 16.74
C SER A 260 -32.03 -1.06 16.27
N GLY A 261 -31.26 -0.07 16.73
CA GLY A 261 -31.43 1.33 16.32
C GLY A 261 -31.19 1.53 14.83
N THR A 262 -30.13 0.93 14.28
CA THR A 262 -29.83 0.96 12.85
C THR A 262 -30.96 0.33 12.02
N VAL A 263 -31.47 -0.83 12.42
CA VAL A 263 -32.58 -1.49 11.71
C VAL A 263 -33.82 -0.62 11.65
N VAL A 264 -34.14 0.10 12.74
CA VAL A 264 -35.27 1.05 12.78
C VAL A 264 -35.05 2.20 11.81
N LYS A 265 -33.89 2.88 11.89
CA LYS A 265 -33.55 4.00 11.00
C LYS A 265 -33.56 3.58 9.52
N ILE A 266 -33.01 2.41 9.20
CA ILE A 266 -33.03 1.85 7.84
C ILE A 266 -34.48 1.60 7.38
N LYS A 267 -35.36 1.02 8.22
CA LYS A 267 -36.78 0.83 7.87
C LYS A 267 -37.52 2.14 7.59
N ASP A 268 -37.15 3.21 8.29
CA ASP A 268 -37.74 4.53 8.14
C ASP A 268 -37.12 5.36 7.02
N SER A 269 -36.00 4.90 6.46
CA SER A 269 -35.35 5.53 5.31
C SER A 269 -36.27 5.63 4.11
N GLN A 270 -36.49 6.86 3.63
CA GLN A 270 -37.25 7.12 2.41
C GLN A 270 -36.59 6.49 1.17
N LEU A 271 -35.27 6.29 1.20
CA LEU A 271 -34.51 5.66 0.11
C LEU A 271 -34.93 4.20 -0.11
N LEU A 272 -35.16 3.43 0.97
CA LEU A 272 -35.65 2.05 0.86
C LEU A 272 -37.07 1.96 0.29
N ARG A 273 -37.93 2.92 0.64
CA ARG A 273 -39.29 3.01 0.10
C ARG A 273 -39.28 3.30 -1.40
N SER A 274 -38.31 4.08 -1.88
CA SER A 274 -38.11 4.36 -3.31
C SER A 274 -37.38 3.24 -4.08
N ALA A 275 -36.53 2.44 -3.41
CA ALA A 275 -35.73 1.38 -4.00
C ALA A 275 -36.47 0.03 -4.17
N ALA A 276 -37.70 -0.09 -3.66
CA ALA A 276 -38.52 -1.30 -3.77
C ALA A 276 -39.02 -1.62 -5.21
N GLN A 277 -38.61 -0.86 -6.22
CA GLN A 277 -38.78 -1.26 -7.62
C GLN A 277 -37.67 -2.26 -8.03
N PRO A 278 -38.03 -3.42 -8.62
CA PRO A 278 -37.07 -4.48 -8.88
C PRO A 278 -35.97 -4.02 -9.84
N TYR A 279 -34.72 -4.15 -9.39
CA TYR A 279 -33.53 -3.94 -10.20
C TYR A 279 -33.53 -4.95 -11.37
N LYS A 280 -33.90 -4.47 -12.56
CA LYS A 280 -33.70 -5.21 -13.82
C LYS A 280 -32.24 -5.01 -14.23
N GLY A 281 -31.41 -6.01 -13.99
CA GLY A 281 -30.00 -5.97 -14.35
C GLY A 281 -29.84 -5.66 -15.84
N ASN A 282 -29.17 -4.54 -16.16
CA ASN A 282 -28.89 -4.18 -17.53
C ASN A 282 -27.47 -4.61 -17.93
N LYS A 283 -27.41 -5.53 -18.89
CA LYS A 283 -26.26 -5.76 -19.76
C LYS A 283 -26.14 -4.60 -20.76
N THR A 284 -25.75 -3.40 -20.32
CA THR A 284 -25.28 -2.37 -21.27
C THR A 284 -24.49 -1.31 -20.53
N ARG A 285 -23.19 -1.25 -20.87
CA ARG A 285 -22.30 -0.12 -20.61
C ARG A 285 -22.93 1.14 -21.21
N THR A 286 -23.32 2.08 -20.36
CA THR A 286 -23.64 3.45 -20.77
C THR A 286 -22.75 4.41 -19.99
N GLU A 287 -22.14 5.31 -20.74
CA GLU A 287 -21.30 6.40 -20.26
C GLU A 287 -22.21 7.46 -19.64
N THR A 288 -21.95 7.87 -18.40
CA THR A 288 -22.58 9.06 -17.82
C THR A 288 -21.63 9.87 -16.96
N ASN A 289 -21.90 11.18 -17.00
CA ASN A 289 -21.07 12.30 -16.59
C ASN A 289 -20.86 12.40 -15.08
N ASN A 290 -19.64 12.78 -14.69
CA ASN A 290 -19.22 13.05 -13.32
C ASN A 290 -19.66 14.45 -12.85
N GLU A 291 -20.48 14.51 -11.81
CA GLU A 291 -20.53 15.66 -10.90
C GLU A 291 -19.62 15.41 -9.70
N ILE A 292 -18.84 16.44 -9.34
CA ILE A 292 -17.73 16.39 -8.38
C ILE A 292 -18.25 16.89 -7.02
N ILE A 293 -18.14 16.06 -5.98
CA ILE A 293 -18.28 16.47 -4.56
C ILE A 293 -16.88 16.55 -3.95
N PRO A 294 -16.51 17.62 -3.23
CA PRO A 294 -15.15 17.80 -2.72
C PRO A 294 -14.93 17.01 -1.42
N HIS A 295 -13.89 16.17 -1.38
CA HIS A 295 -13.36 15.60 -0.14
C HIS A 295 -11.98 16.19 0.19
N GLY A 296 -11.81 16.49 1.47
CA GLY A 296 -10.67 17.17 2.06
C GLY A 296 -9.35 16.42 1.91
N THR A 297 -8.29 17.21 1.83
CA THR A 297 -6.90 16.79 1.67
C THR A 297 -6.38 15.99 2.87
N ALA A 298 -6.14 14.69 2.68
CA ALA A 298 -5.34 13.88 3.60
C ALA A 298 -3.84 14.04 3.28
N LYS A 299 -3.07 14.51 4.26
CA LYS A 299 -1.60 14.61 4.16
C LYS A 299 -0.97 13.22 4.13
N GLN A 300 -0.27 12.90 3.06
CA GLN A 300 0.65 11.76 2.99
C GLN A 300 1.71 11.89 4.10
N LYS A 301 1.85 10.86 4.94
CA LYS A 301 3.02 10.71 5.83
C LYS A 301 3.86 9.52 5.43
N MET A 302 5.16 9.79 5.54
CA MET A 302 6.32 9.16 4.92
C MET A 302 6.56 7.71 5.33
N MET A 303 7.19 6.97 4.42
CA MET A 303 7.87 5.71 4.67
C MET A 303 8.86 5.81 5.84
N PRO A 304 9.21 4.70 6.51
CA PRO A 304 10.20 4.69 7.58
C PRO A 304 11.50 5.39 7.14
N PRO A 305 12.19 6.11 8.05
CA PRO A 305 13.33 6.92 7.68
C PRO A 305 14.40 6.05 7.04
N VAL A 306 14.71 6.33 5.78
CA VAL A 306 15.98 5.95 5.18
C VAL A 306 17.05 6.52 6.12
N SER A 307 17.90 5.66 6.68
CA SER A 307 19.07 6.12 7.42
C SER A 307 19.94 6.91 6.46
N ARG A 308 19.78 8.24 6.46
CA ARG A 308 20.55 9.17 5.64
C ARG A 308 21.71 9.65 6.48
N GLN A 309 22.87 9.03 6.29
CA GLN A 309 24.10 9.55 6.83
C GLN A 309 24.65 10.57 5.82
N ILE A 310 24.83 11.82 6.24
CA ILE A 310 25.53 12.82 5.44
C ILE A 310 27.01 12.44 5.48
N LEU A 311 27.50 11.82 4.41
CA LEU A 311 28.89 11.34 4.32
C LEU A 311 29.88 12.49 4.10
N ALA A 312 29.41 13.61 3.54
CA ALA A 312 30.11 14.88 3.41
C ALA A 312 29.10 15.97 3.01
N GLU A 313 29.44 17.24 3.20
CA GLU A 313 28.81 18.29 2.41
C GLU A 313 29.15 18.01 0.95
N CYS A 314 28.12 17.92 0.10
CA CYS A 314 28.36 17.93 -1.33
C CYS A 314 29.11 19.22 -1.64
N PRO A 315 30.23 19.17 -2.38
CA PRO A 315 30.96 20.39 -2.72
C PRO A 315 30.16 21.34 -3.61
N ALA A 316 28.94 20.98 -4.04
CA ALA A 316 27.98 21.73 -4.87
C ALA A 316 26.96 22.55 -4.06
#